data_AF-A0A6P8VPM2-F1
#
_entry.id   AF-A0A6P8VPM2-F1
#
_cell.length_a   1.000
_cell.length_b   1.000
_cell.length_c   1.000
_cell.angle_alpha   90.00
_cell.angle_beta   90.00
_cell.angle_gamma   90.00
#
_symmetry.space_group_name_H-M   'P 1'
#
loop_
_entity.id
_entity.type
_entity.pdbx_description
1 polymer ?
#
loop_
_entity_poly.entity_id
_entity_poly.type
_entity_poly.pdbx_seq_one_letter_code
_entity_poly.pdbx_strand_id
1 'polypeptide(L)'
;MAGWNQGAALPLVLMVLLDLQRVAGRSPHETQKNITLAVILPQNNTNYPWAWPRVGPALERAVRTVNADASLLPDHVLIYRFNSSEDKGGVCSESLAALMAVDLKLTYDPWAFIGPGCSYTSSPVGLFTTHWDVPMVTAGASAVAFDGGVYPSITNTGPTHKKLGKFALRICEHFGWREHVMLIFSDKKEDDRPCYFAVEGLHAELESINITLEERVFAENKPVNYSQIILDIQNDGRGGSPWKFCEKSLAAAAAETPTCRECRTKGLNTESI
;
A
#
# COMPACT_ATOMS: atom_id res chain seq x y z
N MET A 1 -5.40 -86.33 20.23
CA MET A 1 -6.67 -85.58 20.04
C MET A 1 -6.44 -84.17 20.56
N ALA A 2 -6.19 -83.24 19.65
CA ALA A 2 -5.80 -81.86 19.96
C ALA A 2 -7.06 -80.97 20.05
N GLY A 3 -7.20 -80.25 21.16
CA GLY A 3 -8.23 -79.23 21.35
C GLY A 3 -7.72 -77.86 20.88
N TRP A 4 -8.42 -77.25 19.93
CA TRP A 4 -8.13 -75.91 19.40
C TRP A 4 -9.03 -74.89 20.10
N ASN A 5 -8.43 -73.97 20.86
CA ASN A 5 -9.13 -72.85 21.50
C ASN A 5 -9.59 -71.83 20.45
N GLN A 6 -10.89 -71.72 20.22
CA GLN A 6 -11.52 -70.57 19.55
C GLN A 6 -11.95 -69.55 20.60
N GLY A 7 -11.17 -68.48 20.77
CA GLY A 7 -11.45 -67.49 21.81
C GLY A 7 -10.68 -66.18 21.64
N ALA A 8 -10.57 -65.64 20.43
CA ALA A 8 -9.91 -64.36 20.20
C ALA A 8 -10.51 -63.50 19.05
N ALA A 9 -11.62 -63.91 18.44
CA ALA A 9 -12.18 -63.21 17.28
C ALA A 9 -13.21 -62.11 17.65
N LEU A 10 -13.84 -62.17 18.82
CA LEU A 10 -14.88 -61.21 19.21
C LEU A 10 -14.42 -59.76 19.52
N PRO A 11 -13.26 -59.49 20.15
CA PRO A 11 -12.90 -58.12 20.50
C PRO A 11 -12.39 -57.29 19.31
N LEU A 12 -11.80 -57.94 18.29
CA LEU A 12 -11.31 -57.29 17.08
C LEU A 12 -12.45 -56.84 16.16
N VAL A 13 -13.51 -57.64 16.06
CA VAL A 13 -14.71 -57.28 15.28
C VAL A 13 -15.44 -56.09 15.90
N LEU A 14 -15.46 -55.98 17.24
CA LEU A 14 -16.11 -54.87 17.94
C LEU A 14 -15.35 -53.54 17.77
N MET A 15 -14.00 -53.55 17.74
CA MET A 15 -13.22 -52.34 17.45
C MET A 15 -13.39 -51.89 15.99
N VAL A 16 -13.39 -52.82 15.03
CA VAL A 16 -13.64 -52.49 13.61
C VAL A 16 -15.05 -51.93 13.39
N LEU A 17 -16.05 -52.43 14.12
CA LEU A 17 -17.42 -51.90 14.06
C LEU A 17 -17.54 -50.50 14.69
N LEU A 18 -16.79 -50.22 15.76
CA LEU A 18 -16.74 -48.88 16.38
C LEU A 18 -16.00 -47.86 15.48
N ASP A 19 -14.96 -48.28 14.75
CA ASP A 19 -14.27 -47.43 13.77
C ASP A 19 -15.11 -47.21 12.50
N LEU A 20 -15.88 -48.20 12.04
CA LEU A 20 -16.87 -47.99 10.95
C LEU A 20 -18.02 -47.07 11.38
N GLN A 21 -18.44 -47.10 12.65
CA GLN A 21 -19.46 -46.18 13.16
C GLN A 21 -18.94 -44.74 13.32
N ARG A 22 -17.63 -44.54 13.53
CA ARG A 22 -17.01 -43.20 13.46
C ARG A 22 -16.97 -42.65 12.04
N VAL A 23 -16.84 -43.51 11.02
CA VAL A 23 -16.86 -43.10 9.60
C VAL A 23 -18.30 -42.90 9.09
N ALA A 24 -19.28 -43.63 9.62
CA ALA A 24 -20.69 -43.56 9.21
C ALA A 24 -21.53 -42.47 9.93
N GLY A 25 -20.92 -41.68 10.82
CA GLY A 25 -21.59 -40.63 11.60
C GLY A 25 -21.59 -39.23 10.98
N ARG A 26 -20.96 -39.00 9.82
CA ARG A 26 -21.09 -37.73 9.09
C ARG A 26 -22.27 -37.83 8.13
N SER A 27 -23.39 -37.21 8.52
CA SER A 27 -24.52 -36.93 7.64
C SER A 27 -24.01 -36.32 6.32
N PRO A 28 -24.42 -36.79 5.12
CA PRO A 28 -24.03 -36.21 3.83
C PRO A 28 -24.60 -34.81 3.57
N HIS A 29 -25.15 -34.17 4.60
CA HIS A 29 -25.87 -32.91 4.53
C HIS A 29 -25.51 -32.00 5.72
N GLU A 30 -24.24 -31.97 6.15
CA GLU A 30 -23.74 -30.76 6.81
C GLU A 30 -23.72 -29.65 5.76
N THR A 31 -24.71 -28.76 5.81
CA THR A 31 -24.80 -27.58 4.96
C THR A 31 -23.50 -26.80 5.10
N GLN A 32 -22.64 -26.84 4.07
CA GLN A 32 -21.38 -26.09 4.08
C GLN A 32 -21.66 -24.63 4.44
N LYS A 33 -20.91 -24.10 5.41
CA LYS A 33 -21.11 -22.73 5.88
C LYS A 33 -20.37 -21.76 4.96
N ASN A 34 -21.06 -20.74 4.49
CA ASN A 34 -20.44 -19.72 3.65
C ASN A 34 -19.53 -18.82 4.50
N ILE A 35 -18.30 -18.61 4.05
CA ILE A 35 -17.45 -17.50 4.49
C ILE A 35 -17.53 -16.42 3.42
N THR A 36 -18.18 -15.31 3.76
CA THR A 36 -18.39 -14.20 2.82
C THR A 36 -17.31 -13.14 2.95
N LEU A 37 -16.64 -12.84 1.85
CA LEU A 37 -15.75 -11.69 1.68
C LEU A 37 -16.54 -10.51 1.10
N ALA A 38 -16.42 -9.33 1.71
CA ALA A 38 -16.92 -8.09 1.13
C ALA A 38 -15.80 -7.43 0.31
N VAL A 39 -16.07 -7.07 -0.94
CA VAL A 39 -15.08 -6.49 -1.85
C VAL A 39 -15.54 -5.10 -2.26
N ILE A 40 -14.70 -4.10 -2.05
CA ILE A 40 -14.99 -2.71 -2.41
C ILE A 40 -13.82 -2.19 -3.25
N LEU A 41 -13.99 -2.13 -4.57
CA LEU A 41 -12.95 -1.67 -5.50
C LEU A 41 -13.58 -0.88 -6.66
N PRO A 42 -12.78 -0.10 -7.41
CA PRO A 42 -13.28 0.59 -8.60
C PRO A 42 -13.75 -0.42 -9.64
N GLN A 43 -15.01 -0.34 -10.07
CA GLN A 43 -15.59 -1.31 -10.99
C GLN A 43 -15.08 -1.19 -12.43
N ASN A 44 -14.86 0.03 -12.92
CA ASN A 44 -14.63 0.28 -14.34
C ASN A 44 -13.35 1.07 -14.63
N ASN A 45 -12.91 1.93 -13.72
CA ASN A 45 -11.78 2.83 -13.96
C ASN A 45 -10.45 2.09 -13.87
N THR A 46 -9.96 1.67 -15.04
CA THR A 46 -8.70 0.95 -15.17
C THR A 46 -7.46 1.82 -15.02
N ASN A 47 -7.57 3.12 -14.69
CA ASN A 47 -6.40 3.89 -14.25
C ASN A 47 -5.90 3.43 -12.87
N TYR A 48 -6.78 2.83 -12.06
CA TYR A 48 -6.38 2.27 -10.77
C TYR A 48 -5.74 0.88 -10.93
N PRO A 49 -4.56 0.62 -10.33
CA PRO A 49 -3.94 -0.71 -10.36
C PRO A 49 -4.83 -1.80 -9.73
N TRP A 50 -5.65 -1.42 -8.76
CA TRP A 50 -6.59 -2.27 -8.02
C TRP A 50 -8.02 -2.29 -8.59
N ALA A 51 -8.23 -1.82 -9.83
CA ALA A 51 -9.55 -1.86 -10.46
C ALA A 51 -10.06 -3.32 -10.61
N TRP A 52 -11.37 -3.50 -10.47
CA TRP A 52 -12.05 -4.79 -10.55
C TRP A 52 -11.72 -5.60 -11.82
N PRO A 53 -11.58 -5.02 -13.03
CA PRO A 53 -11.20 -5.78 -14.21
C PRO A 53 -9.81 -6.46 -14.10
N ARG A 54 -8.95 -6.00 -13.18
CA ARG A 54 -7.66 -6.64 -12.87
C ARG A 54 -7.76 -7.57 -11.66
N VAL A 55 -8.41 -7.12 -10.60
CA VAL A 55 -8.45 -7.85 -9.31
C VAL A 55 -9.48 -8.97 -9.31
N GLY A 56 -10.63 -8.79 -9.97
CA GLY A 56 -11.72 -9.77 -10.03
C GLY A 56 -11.27 -11.16 -10.50
N PRO A 57 -10.60 -11.28 -11.67
CA PRO A 57 -10.08 -12.57 -12.13
C PRO A 57 -9.08 -13.22 -11.16
N ALA A 58 -8.25 -12.41 -10.48
CA ALA A 58 -7.32 -12.91 -9.48
C ALA A 58 -8.03 -13.42 -8.22
N LEU A 59 -9.06 -12.70 -7.74
CA LEU A 59 -9.88 -13.10 -6.62
C LEU A 59 -10.70 -14.36 -6.93
N GLU A 60 -11.32 -14.44 -8.11
CA GLU A 60 -12.06 -15.63 -8.56
C GLU A 60 -11.16 -16.86 -8.63
N ARG A 61 -9.91 -16.70 -9.07
CA ARG A 61 -8.92 -17.78 -9.04
C ARG A 61 -8.57 -18.18 -7.62
N ALA A 62 -8.34 -17.22 -6.71
CA ALA A 62 -8.02 -17.50 -5.31
C ALA A 62 -9.17 -18.24 -4.62
N VAL A 63 -10.41 -17.77 -4.77
CA VAL A 63 -11.61 -18.39 -4.20
C VAL A 63 -11.79 -19.82 -4.72
N ARG A 64 -11.66 -20.04 -6.03
CA ARG A 64 -11.71 -21.40 -6.61
C ARG A 64 -10.61 -22.31 -6.07
N THR A 65 -9.41 -21.78 -5.89
CA THR A 65 -8.27 -22.55 -5.39
C THR A 65 -8.50 -22.99 -3.94
N VAL A 66 -8.95 -22.06 -3.08
CA VAL A 66 -9.25 -22.35 -1.67
C VAL A 66 -10.39 -23.38 -1.56
N ASN A 67 -11.49 -23.18 -2.29
CA ASN A 67 -12.64 -24.09 -2.23
C ASN A 67 -12.36 -25.48 -2.82
N ALA A 68 -11.33 -25.63 -3.66
CA ALA A 68 -10.93 -26.91 -4.22
C ALA A 68 -10.01 -27.73 -3.30
N ASP A 69 -9.41 -27.09 -2.30
CA ASP A 69 -8.51 -27.73 -1.34
C ASP A 69 -9.25 -28.03 -0.04
N ALA A 70 -9.64 -29.29 0.16
CA ALA A 70 -10.37 -29.73 1.34
C ALA A 70 -9.57 -29.58 2.66
N SER A 71 -8.26 -29.30 2.59
CA SER A 71 -7.46 -28.99 3.78
C SER A 71 -7.59 -27.53 4.23
N LEU A 72 -8.07 -26.65 3.36
CA LEU A 72 -8.30 -25.24 3.65
C LEU A 72 -9.78 -25.00 3.95
N LEU A 73 -10.08 -24.39 5.11
CA LEU A 73 -11.45 -24.06 5.53
C LEU A 73 -12.41 -25.28 5.52
N PRO A 74 -12.10 -26.36 6.27
CA PRO A 74 -12.92 -27.56 6.27
C PRO A 74 -14.38 -27.23 6.62
N ASP A 75 -15.32 -27.86 5.93
CA ASP A 75 -16.77 -27.70 6.10
C ASP A 75 -17.31 -26.28 5.74
N HIS A 76 -16.50 -25.46 5.07
CA HIS A 76 -16.88 -24.11 4.62
C HIS A 76 -16.72 -23.92 3.11
N VAL A 77 -17.40 -22.90 2.57
CA VAL A 77 -17.24 -22.43 1.19
C VAL A 77 -16.96 -20.93 1.21
N LEU A 78 -15.84 -20.53 0.63
CA LEU A 78 -15.49 -19.12 0.47
C LEU A 78 -16.28 -18.51 -0.70
N ILE A 79 -16.97 -17.41 -0.45
CA ILE A 79 -17.69 -16.63 -1.46
C ILE A 79 -17.35 -15.14 -1.30
N TYR A 80 -17.66 -14.33 -2.30
CA TYR A 80 -17.51 -12.87 -2.19
C TYR A 80 -18.76 -12.11 -2.65
N ARG A 81 -18.87 -10.87 -2.19
CA ARG A 81 -19.85 -9.87 -2.61
C ARG A 81 -19.12 -8.60 -2.98
N PHE A 82 -19.39 -8.08 -4.16
CA PHE A 82 -18.69 -6.93 -4.71
C PHE A 82 -19.62 -5.71 -4.75
N ASN A 83 -19.12 -4.56 -4.28
CA ASN A 83 -19.68 -3.25 -4.57
C ASN A 83 -18.60 -2.33 -5.16
N SER A 84 -19.01 -1.41 -6.04
CA SER A 84 -18.10 -0.42 -6.62
C SER A 84 -17.75 0.66 -5.61
N SER A 85 -16.49 1.09 -5.58
CA SER A 85 -16.06 2.29 -4.84
C SER A 85 -16.18 3.58 -5.66
N GLU A 86 -16.67 3.52 -6.90
CA GLU A 86 -16.70 4.67 -7.82
C GLU A 86 -17.91 5.58 -7.59
N ASP A 87 -17.72 6.88 -7.76
CA ASP A 87 -18.82 7.83 -7.92
C ASP A 87 -19.28 7.95 -9.39
N LYS A 88 -20.15 8.93 -9.67
CA LYS A 88 -20.66 9.22 -11.03
C LYS A 88 -19.55 9.65 -12.00
N GLY A 89 -18.42 10.15 -11.49
CA GLY A 89 -17.25 10.52 -12.28
C GLY A 89 -16.31 9.34 -12.56
N GLY A 90 -16.61 8.15 -12.03
CA GLY A 90 -15.77 6.97 -12.19
C GLY A 90 -14.49 7.03 -11.36
N VAL A 91 -14.38 7.94 -10.39
CA VAL A 91 -13.24 8.01 -9.47
C VAL A 91 -13.58 7.33 -8.16
N CYS A 92 -12.60 6.72 -7.50
CA CYS A 92 -12.81 6.13 -6.18
C CYS A 92 -13.20 7.22 -5.18
N SER A 93 -14.38 7.08 -4.58
CA SER A 93 -14.99 8.12 -3.75
C SER A 93 -15.04 7.68 -2.29
N GLU A 94 -14.53 8.54 -1.42
CA GLU A 94 -14.47 8.31 0.02
C GLU A 94 -15.85 8.03 0.60
N SER A 95 -16.83 8.87 0.26
CA SER A 95 -18.20 8.76 0.77
C SER A 95 -18.93 7.54 0.20
N LEU A 96 -18.79 7.25 -1.09
CA LEU A 96 -19.45 6.08 -1.68
C LEU A 96 -18.87 4.77 -1.15
N ALA A 97 -17.55 4.66 -1.03
CA ALA A 97 -16.92 3.46 -0.45
C ALA A 97 -17.37 3.20 0.99
N ALA A 98 -17.50 4.26 1.79
CA ALA A 98 -18.04 4.20 3.16
C ALA A 98 -19.48 3.65 3.17
N LEU A 99 -20.36 4.18 2.32
CA LEU A 99 -21.75 3.70 2.19
C LEU A 99 -21.81 2.23 1.75
N MET A 100 -20.99 1.85 0.76
CA MET A 100 -20.94 0.47 0.28
C MET A 100 -20.43 -0.50 1.34
N ALA A 101 -19.52 -0.06 2.21
CA ALA A 101 -19.07 -0.87 3.35
C ALA A 101 -20.19 -1.14 4.35
N VAL A 102 -20.98 -0.11 4.67
CA VAL A 102 -22.16 -0.25 5.54
C VAL A 102 -23.20 -1.17 4.92
N ASP A 103 -23.53 -0.99 3.64
CA ASP A 103 -24.50 -1.83 2.93
C ASP A 103 -24.06 -3.30 2.91
N LEU A 104 -22.78 -3.57 2.61
CA LEU A 104 -22.23 -4.92 2.63
C LEU A 104 -22.24 -5.52 4.04
N LYS A 105 -21.90 -4.74 5.07
CA LYS A 105 -21.92 -5.20 6.47
C LYS A 105 -23.33 -5.56 6.92
N LEU A 106 -24.31 -4.70 6.68
CA LEU A 106 -25.69 -4.91 7.09
C LEU A 106 -26.37 -6.06 6.33
N THR A 107 -26.05 -6.22 5.04
CA THR A 107 -26.73 -7.20 4.17
C THR A 107 -26.14 -8.60 4.33
N TYR A 108 -24.82 -8.72 4.47
CA TYR A 108 -24.12 -10.00 4.35
C TYR A 108 -23.29 -10.39 5.57
N ASP A 109 -23.10 -9.49 6.55
CA ASP A 109 -22.26 -9.68 7.73
C ASP A 109 -20.92 -10.40 7.41
N PRO A 110 -20.05 -9.80 6.58
CA PRO A 110 -18.89 -10.47 6.02
C PRO A 110 -17.82 -10.76 7.07
N TRP A 111 -17.04 -11.81 6.82
CA TRP A 111 -15.93 -12.25 7.67
C TRP A 111 -14.67 -11.42 7.46
N ALA A 112 -14.53 -10.80 6.29
CA ALA A 112 -13.41 -9.93 5.96
C ALA A 112 -13.78 -8.99 4.81
N PHE A 113 -13.07 -7.86 4.75
CA PHE A 113 -13.09 -6.95 3.62
C PHE A 113 -11.84 -7.14 2.74
N ILE A 114 -12.01 -7.05 1.43
CA ILE A 114 -10.94 -6.95 0.43
C ILE A 114 -11.02 -5.57 -0.23
N GLY A 115 -9.94 -4.81 -0.11
CA GLY A 115 -9.94 -3.39 -0.45
C GLY A 115 -10.66 -2.54 0.62
N PRO A 116 -10.80 -1.23 0.40
CA PRO A 116 -10.44 -0.50 -0.83
C PRO A 116 -8.95 -0.39 -1.12
N GLY A 117 -8.64 0.04 -2.34
CA GLY A 117 -7.25 0.28 -2.79
C GLY A 117 -6.83 1.75 -2.79
N CYS A 118 -7.76 2.69 -2.96
CA CYS A 118 -7.44 4.11 -2.86
C CYS A 118 -7.23 4.52 -1.39
N SER A 119 -6.28 5.40 -1.12
CA SER A 119 -5.98 5.82 0.25
C SER A 119 -7.15 6.58 0.88
N TYR A 120 -7.79 7.50 0.13
CA TYR A 120 -8.95 8.24 0.65
C TYR A 120 -10.14 7.32 0.93
N THR A 121 -10.41 6.33 0.08
CA THR A 121 -11.53 5.40 0.32
C THR A 121 -11.24 4.38 1.40
N SER A 122 -9.98 3.99 1.57
CA SER A 122 -9.57 3.04 2.61
C SER A 122 -9.64 3.63 4.01
N SER A 123 -9.50 4.95 4.16
CA SER A 123 -9.57 5.62 5.46
C SER A 123 -10.90 5.36 6.20
N PRO A 124 -12.08 5.76 5.70
CA PRO A 124 -13.34 5.53 6.40
C PRO A 124 -13.70 4.04 6.50
N VAL A 125 -13.42 3.23 5.47
CA VAL A 125 -13.70 1.78 5.52
C VAL A 125 -12.80 1.09 6.56
N GLY A 126 -11.55 1.53 6.71
CA GLY A 126 -10.63 1.11 7.76
C GLY A 126 -11.16 1.38 9.17
N LEU A 127 -11.73 2.57 9.39
CA LEU A 127 -12.35 2.92 10.67
C LEU A 127 -13.57 2.04 10.96
N PHE A 128 -14.43 1.78 9.98
CA PHE A 128 -15.57 0.90 10.16
C PHE A 128 -15.17 -0.55 10.45
N THR A 129 -14.24 -1.09 9.68
CA THR A 129 -13.76 -2.47 9.86
C THR A 129 -13.09 -2.65 11.22
N THR A 130 -12.35 -1.63 11.69
CA THR A 130 -11.82 -1.60 13.06
C THR A 130 -12.95 -1.58 14.10
N HIS A 131 -13.98 -0.74 13.91
CA HIS A 131 -15.11 -0.66 14.84
C HIS A 131 -15.91 -1.97 14.92
N TRP A 132 -16.06 -2.67 13.79
CA TRP A 132 -16.79 -3.94 13.71
C TRP A 132 -15.97 -5.16 14.09
N ASP A 133 -14.67 -4.99 14.40
CA ASP A 133 -13.71 -6.09 14.61
C ASP A 133 -13.69 -7.08 13.43
N VAL A 134 -13.72 -6.54 12.20
CA VAL A 134 -13.66 -7.31 10.96
C VAL A 134 -12.33 -7.01 10.26
N PRO A 135 -11.53 -8.02 9.90
CA PRO A 135 -10.28 -7.78 9.21
C PRO A 135 -10.51 -7.21 7.80
N MET A 136 -9.61 -6.33 7.38
CA MET A 136 -9.56 -5.77 6.03
C MET A 136 -8.20 -6.07 5.40
N VAL A 137 -8.19 -6.70 4.24
CA VAL A 137 -6.97 -7.00 3.47
C VAL A 137 -6.95 -6.16 2.20
N THR A 138 -5.84 -5.49 1.91
CA THR A 138 -5.69 -4.69 0.70
C THR A 138 -4.28 -4.77 0.14
N ALA A 139 -4.14 -4.56 -1.17
CA ALA A 139 -2.84 -4.38 -1.83
C ALA A 139 -2.64 -2.93 -2.35
N GLY A 140 -3.56 -2.02 -2.03
CA GLY A 140 -3.45 -0.58 -2.25
C GLY A 140 -3.17 0.14 -0.93
N ALA A 141 -3.92 1.19 -0.60
CA ALA A 141 -3.86 1.92 0.68
C ALA A 141 -2.41 2.19 1.14
N SER A 142 -1.61 2.73 0.23
CA SER A 142 -0.15 2.78 0.38
C SER A 142 0.33 3.95 1.23
N ALA A 143 -0.53 4.90 1.59
CA ALA A 143 -0.20 6.07 2.40
C ALA A 143 0.42 5.71 3.75
N VAL A 144 1.26 6.61 4.29
CA VAL A 144 2.00 6.35 5.54
C VAL A 144 1.06 6.18 6.73
N ALA A 145 -0.11 6.83 6.71
CA ALA A 145 -1.12 6.75 7.76
C ALA A 145 -1.61 5.32 8.07
N PHE A 146 -1.52 4.39 7.11
CA PHE A 146 -1.89 2.99 7.31
C PHE A 146 -0.79 2.17 8.00
N ASP A 147 0.40 2.76 8.23
CA ASP A 147 1.53 2.17 8.94
C ASP A 147 1.76 2.89 10.28
N GLY A 148 0.95 2.58 11.30
CA GLY A 148 1.05 3.28 12.58
C GLY A 148 0.01 2.94 13.65
N GLY A 149 -0.75 1.85 13.50
CA GLY A 149 -1.69 1.38 14.54
C GLY A 149 -3.05 2.09 14.59
N VAL A 150 -3.26 3.16 13.82
CA VAL A 150 -4.58 3.84 13.70
C VAL A 150 -5.64 2.91 13.09
N TYR A 151 -5.20 2.01 12.19
CA TYR A 151 -6.06 1.07 11.48
C TYR A 151 -5.67 -0.39 11.80
N PRO A 152 -5.92 -0.87 13.03
CA PRO A 152 -5.43 -2.18 13.49
C PRO A 152 -6.06 -3.37 12.75
N SER A 153 -7.22 -3.19 12.12
CA SER A 153 -7.88 -4.24 11.31
C SER A 153 -7.31 -4.38 9.90
N ILE A 154 -6.48 -3.42 9.43
CA ILE A 154 -5.98 -3.42 8.05
C ILE A 154 -4.67 -4.19 7.96
N THR A 155 -4.65 -5.17 7.06
CA THR A 155 -3.42 -5.83 6.60
C THR A 155 -3.14 -5.46 5.15
N ASN A 156 -2.04 -4.75 4.92
CA ASN A 156 -1.59 -4.41 3.58
C ASN A 156 -0.62 -5.48 3.04
N THR A 157 -1.04 -6.20 2.00
CA THR A 157 -0.25 -7.23 1.32
C THR A 157 0.50 -6.70 0.09
N GLY A 158 0.39 -5.40 -0.20
CA GLY A 158 1.03 -4.71 -1.32
C GLY A 158 2.21 -3.81 -0.91
N PRO A 159 2.70 -2.98 -1.85
CA PRO A 159 3.69 -1.94 -1.57
C PRO A 159 3.11 -0.79 -0.73
N THR A 160 3.90 -0.30 0.24
CA THR A 160 3.57 0.91 1.02
C THR A 160 4.60 2.01 0.78
N HIS A 161 4.17 3.27 0.82
CA HIS A 161 5.06 4.41 0.59
C HIS A 161 6.07 4.60 1.72
N LYS A 162 5.77 4.15 2.94
CA LYS A 162 6.78 4.08 4.00
C LYS A 162 7.96 3.17 3.65
N LYS A 163 7.71 2.02 2.99
CA LYS A 163 8.80 1.16 2.50
C LYS A 163 9.60 1.84 1.38
N LEU A 164 8.96 2.64 0.54
CA LEU A 164 9.64 3.47 -0.46
C LEU A 164 10.54 4.53 0.22
N GLY A 165 10.06 5.19 1.27
CA GLY A 165 10.88 6.11 2.07
C GLY A 165 12.08 5.44 2.71
N LYS A 166 11.91 4.26 3.31
CA LYS A 166 13.02 3.47 3.86
C LYS A 166 14.06 3.15 2.79
N PHE A 167 13.63 2.85 1.57
CA PHE A 167 14.54 2.63 0.46
C PHE A 167 15.29 3.90 0.07
N ALA A 168 14.62 5.06 -0.01
CA ALA A 168 15.26 6.34 -0.27
C ALA A 168 16.28 6.72 0.82
N LEU A 169 15.96 6.45 2.09
CA LEU A 169 16.88 6.62 3.20
C LEU A 169 18.15 5.76 3.02
N ARG A 170 18.00 4.48 2.64
CA ARG A 170 19.16 3.61 2.34
C ARG A 170 20.02 4.12 1.19
N ILE A 171 19.43 4.73 0.17
CA ILE A 171 20.17 5.37 -0.91
C ILE A 171 21.00 6.54 -0.35
N CYS A 172 20.39 7.40 0.45
CA CYS A 172 21.08 8.54 1.06
C CYS A 172 22.25 8.08 1.95
N GLU A 173 22.04 7.05 2.76
CA GLU A 173 23.10 6.43 3.58
C GLU A 173 24.24 5.87 2.73
N HIS A 174 23.90 5.14 1.65
CA HIS A 174 24.88 4.46 0.79
C HIS A 174 25.79 5.45 0.07
N PHE A 175 25.22 6.53 -0.48
CA PHE A 175 25.98 7.56 -1.22
C PHE A 175 26.47 8.71 -0.34
N GLY A 176 26.15 8.70 0.96
CA GLY A 176 26.54 9.76 1.89
C GLY A 176 25.83 11.09 1.65
N TRP A 177 24.61 11.08 1.10
CA TRP A 177 23.77 12.27 0.96
C TRP A 177 23.16 12.62 2.31
N ARG A 178 23.66 13.68 2.95
CA ARG A 178 23.30 14.03 4.34
C ARG A 178 22.76 15.45 4.52
N GLU A 179 22.94 16.31 3.54
CA GLU A 179 22.69 17.74 3.72
C GLU A 179 21.36 18.18 3.12
N HIS A 180 21.04 17.71 1.91
CA HIS A 180 19.94 18.26 1.14
C HIS A 180 19.30 17.23 0.20
N VAL A 181 17.96 17.21 0.15
CA VAL A 181 17.16 16.49 -0.85
C VAL A 181 16.02 17.38 -1.32
N MET A 182 15.83 17.43 -2.63
CA MET A 182 14.71 18.13 -3.26
C MET A 182 13.67 17.11 -3.74
N LEU A 183 12.44 17.23 -3.27
CA LEU A 183 11.29 16.40 -3.60
C LEU A 183 10.40 17.13 -4.59
N ILE A 184 10.18 16.53 -5.76
CA ILE A 184 9.48 17.18 -6.88
C ILE A 184 8.38 16.25 -7.35
N PHE A 185 7.13 16.72 -7.33
CA PHE A 185 6.00 15.87 -7.65
C PHE A 185 4.77 16.63 -8.12
N SER A 186 3.93 15.92 -8.89
CA SER A 186 2.62 16.42 -9.29
C SER A 186 1.55 16.09 -8.25
N ASP A 187 0.66 17.03 -7.94
CA ASP A 187 -0.49 16.84 -7.07
C ASP A 187 -1.76 17.43 -7.70
N LYS A 188 -2.56 16.55 -8.29
CA LYS A 188 -3.79 16.93 -9.00
C LYS A 188 -4.93 17.31 -8.06
N LYS A 189 -4.94 16.81 -6.82
CA LYS A 189 -5.99 16.99 -5.78
C LYS A 189 -7.41 16.53 -6.15
N GLU A 190 -7.63 16.04 -7.36
CA GLU A 190 -8.92 15.54 -7.87
C GLU A 190 -8.93 14.01 -8.01
N ASP A 191 -7.80 13.36 -7.74
CA ASP A 191 -7.60 11.91 -7.78
C ASP A 191 -7.18 11.37 -6.40
N ASP A 192 -6.69 10.13 -6.33
CA ASP A 192 -6.18 9.55 -5.09
C ASP A 192 -4.79 10.09 -4.68
N ARG A 193 -4.31 11.15 -5.35
CA ARG A 193 -3.03 11.85 -5.11
C ARG A 193 -1.83 10.90 -4.95
N PRO A 194 -1.58 10.00 -5.92
CA PRO A 194 -0.57 8.94 -5.78
C PRO A 194 0.86 9.47 -5.58
N CYS A 195 1.24 10.53 -6.30
CA CYS A 195 2.57 11.13 -6.18
C CYS A 195 2.77 11.85 -4.85
N TYR A 196 1.73 12.50 -4.33
CA TYR A 196 1.76 13.12 -3.00
C TYR A 196 2.03 12.06 -1.92
N PHE A 197 1.26 10.96 -1.90
CA PHE A 197 1.47 9.91 -0.90
C PHE A 197 2.81 9.18 -1.07
N ALA A 198 3.32 9.06 -2.31
CA ALA A 198 4.66 8.53 -2.54
C ALA A 198 5.74 9.42 -1.92
N VAL A 199 5.65 10.74 -2.13
CA VAL A 199 6.59 11.70 -1.56
C VAL A 199 6.43 11.85 -0.04
N GLU A 200 5.21 11.78 0.49
CA GLU A 200 4.96 11.69 1.95
C GLU A 200 5.75 10.54 2.58
N GLY A 201 5.78 9.38 1.90
CA GLY A 201 6.61 8.24 2.33
C GLY A 201 8.09 8.56 2.40
N LEU A 202 8.63 9.25 1.40
CA LEU A 202 10.03 9.73 1.40
C LEU A 202 10.27 10.73 2.52
N HIS A 203 9.41 11.75 2.63
CA HIS A 203 9.51 12.80 3.61
C HIS A 203 9.57 12.22 5.04
N ALA A 204 8.62 11.36 5.40
CA ALA A 204 8.53 10.77 6.73
C ALA A 204 9.78 10.00 7.17
N GLU A 205 10.47 9.34 6.23
CA GLU A 205 11.68 8.56 6.53
C GLU A 205 12.95 9.41 6.43
N LEU A 206 13.01 10.39 5.51
CA LEU A 206 14.16 11.29 5.38
C LEU A 206 14.24 12.32 6.50
N GLU A 207 13.11 12.79 7.05
CA GLU A 207 13.09 13.64 8.24
C GLU A 207 13.83 13.02 9.43
N SER A 208 13.88 11.68 9.51
CA SER A 208 14.54 10.96 10.61
C SER A 208 16.07 11.17 10.68
N ILE A 209 16.69 11.69 9.62
CA ILE A 209 18.14 11.93 9.55
C ILE A 209 18.55 13.40 9.54
N ASN A 210 17.64 14.34 9.88
CA ASN A 210 17.90 15.79 9.90
C ASN A 210 18.47 16.35 8.58
N ILE A 211 18.10 15.75 7.45
CA ILE A 211 18.44 16.28 6.13
C ILE A 211 17.51 17.45 5.77
N THR A 212 18.03 18.47 5.09
CA THR A 212 17.17 19.57 4.60
C THR A 212 16.32 19.07 3.44
N LEU A 213 15.00 19.18 3.56
CA LEU A 213 14.04 18.81 2.53
C LEU A 213 13.45 20.06 1.87
N GLU A 214 13.60 20.18 0.56
CA GLU A 214 12.92 21.19 -0.25
C GLU A 214 11.84 20.52 -1.10
N GLU A 215 10.64 21.09 -1.12
CA GLU A 215 9.54 20.56 -1.93
C GLU A 215 9.21 21.50 -3.09
N ARG A 216 8.95 20.93 -4.27
CA ARG A 216 8.32 21.64 -5.39
C ARG A 216 7.13 20.84 -5.89
N VAL A 217 5.95 21.43 -5.73
CA VAL A 217 4.66 20.83 -6.08
C VAL A 217 4.07 21.55 -7.27
N PHE A 218 3.59 20.80 -8.25
CA PHE A 218 2.87 21.33 -9.41
C PHE A 218 1.67 20.44 -9.73
N ALA A 219 0.83 20.82 -10.68
CA ALA A 219 -0.34 20.04 -11.06
C ALA A 219 -0.37 19.87 -12.58
N GLU A 220 -0.14 18.66 -13.08
CA GLU A 220 -0.03 18.37 -14.52
C GLU A 220 -1.38 18.47 -15.26
N ASN A 221 -2.50 18.52 -14.53
CA ASN A 221 -3.81 18.83 -15.10
C ASN A 221 -3.98 20.31 -15.47
N LYS A 222 -2.99 21.17 -15.17
CA LYS A 222 -2.96 22.60 -15.49
C LYS A 222 -1.69 22.91 -16.30
N PRO A 223 -1.61 24.04 -17.01
CA PRO A 223 -0.36 24.46 -17.66
C PRO A 223 0.78 24.56 -16.63
N VAL A 224 1.87 23.82 -16.85
CA VAL A 224 3.05 23.79 -15.98
C VAL A 224 4.21 24.54 -16.63
N ASN A 225 4.87 25.44 -15.89
CA ASN A 225 6.09 26.10 -16.33
C ASN A 225 7.32 25.24 -16.00
N TYR A 226 7.61 24.26 -16.85
CA TYR A 226 8.75 23.36 -16.67
C TYR A 226 10.10 24.09 -16.69
N SER A 227 10.23 25.19 -17.43
CA SER A 227 11.45 26.00 -17.42
C SER A 227 11.74 26.56 -16.03
N GLN A 228 10.71 27.02 -15.32
CA GLN A 228 10.87 27.46 -13.93
C GLN A 228 11.24 26.31 -13.00
N ILE A 229 10.61 25.13 -13.15
CA ILE A 229 10.95 23.95 -12.32
C ILE A 229 12.42 23.56 -12.51
N ILE A 230 12.94 23.60 -13.74
CA ILE A 230 14.35 23.32 -14.01
C ILE A 230 15.27 24.36 -13.36
N LEU A 231 14.90 25.65 -13.40
CA LEU A 231 15.64 26.71 -12.71
C LEU A 231 15.64 26.48 -11.19
N ASP A 232 14.51 26.10 -10.60
CA ASP A 232 14.41 25.77 -9.18
C ASP A 232 15.32 24.57 -8.83
N ILE A 233 15.32 23.52 -9.68
CA ILE A 233 16.23 22.37 -9.52
C ILE A 233 17.70 22.80 -9.53
N GLN A 234 18.07 23.69 -10.45
CA GLN A 234 19.43 24.18 -10.56
C GLN A 234 19.86 25.02 -9.35
N ASN A 235 18.96 25.84 -8.82
CA ASN A 235 19.24 26.76 -7.73
C ASN A 235 19.21 26.07 -6.35
N ASP A 236 18.24 25.18 -6.15
CA ASP A 236 17.94 24.65 -4.82
C ASP A 236 18.41 23.20 -4.66
N GLY A 237 18.45 22.41 -5.73
CA GLY A 237 18.62 20.96 -5.66
C GLY A 237 19.97 20.45 -5.13
N ARG A 238 20.98 21.30 -4.96
CA ARG A 238 22.31 20.91 -4.42
C ARG A 238 22.54 21.29 -2.97
N GLY A 239 21.56 21.87 -2.28
CA GLY A 239 21.79 22.54 -1.00
C GLY A 239 22.72 23.75 -1.19
N GLY A 240 22.64 24.74 -0.33
CA GLY A 240 23.48 25.93 -0.41
C GLY A 240 24.97 25.61 -0.17
N SER A 241 25.66 25.06 -1.16
CA SER A 241 27.11 25.12 -1.26
C SER A 241 27.50 26.32 -2.14
N PRO A 242 28.62 27.03 -1.87
CA PRO A 242 28.94 28.34 -2.48
C PRO A 242 29.23 28.29 -3.98
N TRP A 243 29.18 27.11 -4.58
CA TRP A 243 29.38 26.92 -6.01
C TRP A 243 28.11 27.32 -6.75
N LYS A 244 27.81 28.62 -6.71
CA LYS A 244 27.11 29.27 -7.82
C LYS A 244 27.87 28.86 -9.07
N PHE A 245 27.23 28.07 -9.91
CA PHE A 245 27.70 27.75 -11.24
C PHE A 245 28.16 29.07 -11.87
N CYS A 246 29.45 29.22 -12.14
CA CYS A 246 30.00 30.43 -12.72
C CYS A 246 29.52 30.48 -14.17
N GLU A 247 28.32 30.98 -14.40
CA GLU A 247 27.71 31.16 -15.72
C GLU A 247 28.31 32.36 -16.48
N LYS A 248 29.57 32.70 -16.18
CA LYS A 248 30.34 33.75 -16.85
C LYS A 248 31.64 33.18 -17.40
N SER A 249 31.57 32.30 -18.40
CA SER A 249 32.74 32.05 -19.26
C SER A 249 32.44 31.37 -20.61
N LEU A 250 31.31 31.68 -21.26
CA LEU A 250 31.13 31.33 -22.69
C LEU A 250 31.25 32.54 -23.64
N ALA A 251 31.62 33.72 -23.13
CA ALA A 251 31.78 34.92 -23.96
C ALA A 251 33.17 35.59 -23.92
N ALA A 252 34.14 35.08 -23.17
CA ALA A 252 35.48 35.68 -23.14
C ALA A 252 36.56 34.67 -22.74
N ALA A 253 37.07 33.92 -23.71
CA ALA A 253 38.37 33.24 -23.61
C ALA A 253 38.89 32.90 -25.03
N ALA A 254 38.99 33.93 -25.88
CA ALA A 254 40.16 34.03 -26.74
C ALA A 254 41.15 34.88 -25.94
N ALA A 255 42.31 34.31 -25.65
CA ALA A 255 43.41 34.84 -24.85
C ALA A 255 43.33 34.61 -23.32
N GLU A 256 44.41 33.98 -22.85
CA GLU A 256 44.96 33.96 -21.50
C GLU A 256 44.43 32.94 -20.48
N THR A 257 45.36 32.05 -20.10
CA THR A 257 45.30 31.02 -19.05
C THR A 257 44.98 31.60 -17.67
N PRO A 258 44.04 31.04 -16.89
CA PRO A 258 43.90 31.40 -15.49
C PRO A 258 44.45 30.33 -14.54
N THR A 259 45.44 30.73 -13.75
CA THR A 259 45.85 30.10 -12.49
C THR A 259 44.76 30.27 -11.43
N CYS A 260 44.34 29.16 -10.80
CA CYS A 260 43.45 29.19 -9.63
C CYS A 260 44.13 29.87 -8.44
N ARG A 261 43.47 30.86 -7.82
CA ARG A 261 43.79 31.36 -6.48
C ARG A 261 42.51 31.42 -5.65
N GLU A 262 42.55 30.79 -4.48
CA GLU A 262 41.48 30.72 -3.50
C GLU A 262 41.00 32.12 -3.06
N CYS A 263 39.69 32.35 -3.05
CA CYS A 263 39.07 33.46 -2.36
C CYS A 263 38.30 32.93 -1.14
N ARG A 264 38.89 33.13 0.03
CA ARG A 264 38.31 32.89 1.35
C ARG A 264 37.63 34.18 1.82
N THR A 265 36.31 34.24 1.84
CA THR A 265 35.58 35.38 2.43
C THR A 265 35.08 35.03 3.83
N LYS A 266 35.77 35.54 4.85
CA LYS A 266 35.19 35.80 6.18
C LYS A 266 34.89 37.29 6.26
N GLY A 267 33.60 37.64 6.29
CA GLY A 267 33.13 38.97 6.69
C GLY A 267 32.70 38.92 8.16
N LEU A 268 33.42 39.62 9.02
CA LEU A 268 32.97 40.03 10.35
C LEU A 268 33.08 41.55 10.36
N ASN A 269 31.92 42.23 10.30
CA ASN A 269 31.80 43.65 10.55
C ASN A 269 31.70 43.88 12.05
N THR A 270 32.64 44.62 12.61
CA THR A 270 32.47 45.38 13.86
C THR A 270 32.90 46.81 13.56
N GLU A 271 31.93 47.70 13.39
CA GLU A 271 32.16 49.15 13.46
C GLU A 271 32.00 49.61 14.91
N SER A 272 32.95 50.42 15.32
CA SER A 272 33.05 51.10 16.60
C SER A 272 32.66 52.56 16.44
N ILE A 273 31.62 53.00 17.17
CA ILE A 273 31.53 54.28 17.91
C ILE A 273 30.75 53.98 19.19
#